data_AF-A0A4Z1H586-F1
#
_entry.id   AF-A0A4Z1H586-F1
#
_cell.length_a   1.000
_cell.length_b   1.000
_cell.length_c   1.000
_cell.angle_alpha   90.00
_cell.angle_beta   90.00
_cell.angle_gamma   90.00
#
_symmetry.space_group_name_H-M   'P 1'
#
loop_
_entity.id
_entity.type
_entity.pdbx_description
1 polymer ?
#
loop_
_entity_poly.entity_id
_entity_poly.type
_entity_poly.pdbx_seq_one_letter_code
_entity_poly.pdbx_strand_id
1 'polypeptide(L)'
;MKFTTTIALSGLIASSLAAPSRPNQARGHRSHALQKSQKAGGFAQPSASYPGGFGGQQGGRARPTGSYGAAGSRQSSGAVASSIIATPIASSAATSIASSAAINIASSSTTSASTPAATAHADDEYNVSWAGAVLDDGGSTIYTGVYTEFVVPIPKKPTRGETSAEIWTVSSWVGIDGYEQSSECAGLWQAGVDASIDSSGKLSYDAWYEWYPANTLGFALTVTAGDTIAVNLTYSSFTEGTVTMENKSTGKSETKTVTSTDQLCGQAAEWIMEDLSIDGSTIGLANYGNVTFSNAYATTKEGKKVGPTGANIMDIETTSKEILTSSSVTEDSVVVAYV
;
A
#
# COMPACT_ATOMS: atom_id res chain seq x y z
N MET A 1 38.83 -18.57 16.27
CA MET A 1 38.17 -17.25 16.25
C MET A 1 36.85 -17.42 15.52
N LYS A 2 35.71 -17.29 16.21
CA LYS A 2 34.39 -17.32 15.59
C LYS A 2 33.92 -15.87 15.47
N PHE A 3 33.87 -15.35 14.24
CA PHE A 3 33.23 -14.07 13.97
C PHE A 3 31.74 -14.35 13.79
N THR A 4 30.95 -13.95 14.78
CA THR A 4 29.50 -13.88 14.66
C THR A 4 29.18 -12.51 14.10
N THR A 5 28.92 -12.43 12.79
CA THR A 5 28.46 -11.20 12.15
C THR A 5 26.95 -11.13 12.31
N THR A 6 26.48 -10.38 13.30
CA THR A 6 25.07 -9.99 13.42
C THR A 6 24.80 -8.94 12.37
N ILE A 7 24.18 -9.31 11.26
CA ILE A 7 23.60 -8.34 10.31
C ILE A 7 22.28 -7.87 10.93
N ALA A 8 22.28 -6.63 11.43
CA ALA A 8 21.04 -5.93 11.75
C ALA A 8 20.31 -5.66 10.43
N LEU A 9 19.17 -6.32 10.24
CA LEU A 9 18.27 -6.05 9.13
C LEU A 9 17.48 -4.79 9.52
N SER A 10 17.98 -3.63 9.12
CA SER A 10 17.17 -2.41 9.11
C SER A 10 16.08 -2.63 8.06
N GLY A 11 14.82 -2.70 8.47
CA GLY A 11 13.70 -2.67 7.51
C GLY A 11 13.86 -1.43 6.64
N LEU A 12 13.84 -1.61 5.32
CA LEU A 12 13.67 -0.47 4.42
C LEU A 12 12.30 0.11 4.74
N ILE A 13 12.27 1.26 5.41
CA ILE A 13 11.07 2.07 5.49
C ILE A 13 11.07 2.88 4.19
N ALA A 14 10.40 2.33 3.18
CA ALA A 14 10.15 3.01 1.91
C ALA A 14 9.33 4.28 2.18
N SER A 15 9.64 5.34 1.45
CA SER A 15 8.91 6.60 1.51
C SER A 15 8.07 6.64 0.25
N SER A 16 6.76 6.41 0.34
CA SER A 16 5.93 6.46 -0.86
C SER A 16 5.99 7.86 -1.47
N LEU A 17 5.96 7.94 -2.79
CA LEU A 17 5.84 9.19 -3.52
C LEU A 17 4.40 9.36 -3.97
N ALA A 18 3.89 10.59 -3.89
CA ALA A 18 2.59 10.93 -4.46
C ALA A 18 2.52 10.55 -5.95
N ALA A 19 1.31 10.22 -6.41
CA ALA A 19 1.06 9.79 -7.78
C ALA A 19 1.63 10.81 -8.80
N PRO A 20 2.00 10.36 -10.00
CA PRO A 20 2.33 11.27 -11.09
C PRO A 20 1.12 12.15 -11.42
N SER A 21 1.34 13.46 -11.53
CA SER A 21 0.32 14.38 -12.02
C SER A 21 0.14 14.22 -13.53
N ARG A 22 -1.12 14.20 -14.01
CA ARG A 22 -1.39 14.16 -15.45
C ARG A 22 -0.69 15.34 -16.16
N PRO A 23 0.06 15.11 -17.24
CA PRO A 23 0.53 16.20 -18.09
C PRO A 23 -0.70 16.88 -18.68
N ASN A 24 -0.85 18.17 -18.33
CA ASN A 24 -1.94 19.08 -18.69
C ASN A 24 -2.37 18.91 -20.17
N GLN A 25 -3.35 18.03 -20.45
CA GLN A 25 -3.99 17.96 -21.76
C GLN A 25 -4.86 19.21 -21.87
N ALA A 26 -4.34 20.20 -22.58
CA ALA A 26 -5.04 21.43 -22.91
C ALA A 26 -6.39 21.10 -23.57
N ARG A 27 -7.45 21.11 -22.78
CA ARG A 27 -8.83 21.00 -23.26
C ARG A 27 -9.13 22.29 -24.00
N GLY A 28 -9.07 22.24 -25.33
CA GLY A 28 -9.43 23.34 -26.21
C GLY A 28 -10.88 23.76 -25.98
N HIS A 29 -11.08 24.78 -25.14
CA HIS A 29 -12.37 25.41 -24.96
C HIS A 29 -12.76 26.12 -26.26
N ARG A 30 -13.77 25.56 -26.94
CA ARG A 30 -14.54 26.28 -27.96
C ARG A 30 -15.19 27.48 -27.30
N SER A 31 -14.75 28.65 -27.73
CA SER A 31 -15.27 29.96 -27.38
C SER A 31 -16.67 30.16 -27.96
N HIS A 32 -17.67 30.33 -27.08
CA HIS A 32 -18.88 31.07 -27.41
C HIS A 32 -18.84 32.41 -26.70
N ALA A 33 -18.59 33.45 -27.51
CA ALA A 33 -18.67 34.84 -27.11
C ALA A 33 -20.12 35.23 -26.84
N LEU A 34 -20.37 35.82 -25.67
CA LEU A 34 -21.42 36.82 -25.48
C LEU A 34 -20.87 37.95 -24.60
N GLN A 35 -21.16 39.16 -25.07
CA GLN A 35 -20.52 40.43 -24.75
C GLN A 35 -21.46 41.29 -23.88
N LYS A 36 -20.87 42.25 -23.15
CA LYS A 36 -21.42 43.39 -22.36
C LYS A 36 -21.48 43.16 -20.84
N SER A 37 -21.15 44.09 -19.95
CA SER A 37 -20.50 45.42 -20.01
C SER A 37 -20.26 45.90 -18.56
N GLN A 38 -19.13 46.59 -18.30
CA GLN A 38 -18.86 47.71 -17.34
C GLN A 38 -19.56 47.73 -15.96
N LYS A 39 -18.90 48.05 -14.82
CA LYS A 39 -18.17 49.30 -14.51
C LYS A 39 -17.49 49.25 -13.12
N ALA A 40 -16.61 50.23 -12.88
CA ALA A 40 -15.57 50.38 -11.86
C ALA A 40 -15.96 50.79 -10.42
N GLY A 41 -14.97 50.66 -9.51
CA GLY A 41 -14.75 51.42 -8.26
C GLY A 41 -14.24 50.50 -7.14
N GLY A 42 -13.14 50.70 -6.39
CA GLY A 42 -12.22 51.82 -6.19
C GLY A 42 -11.92 51.97 -4.68
N PHE A 43 -10.63 52.05 -4.30
CA PHE A 43 -10.05 52.48 -3.00
C PHE A 43 -10.25 51.56 -1.77
N ALA A 44 -9.37 51.46 -0.76
CA ALA A 44 -7.96 51.82 -0.52
C ALA A 44 -7.54 51.22 0.86
N GLN A 45 -6.24 51.02 1.08
CA GLN A 45 -5.64 50.74 2.40
C GLN A 45 -5.76 51.94 3.37
N PRO A 46 -5.37 51.78 4.65
CA PRO A 46 -4.00 52.19 5.01
C PRO A 46 -3.28 51.34 6.07
N SER A 47 -1.96 51.46 5.99
CA SER A 47 -0.87 51.15 6.93
C SER A 47 -0.90 51.92 8.26
N ALA A 48 -0.29 51.37 9.32
CA ALA A 48 0.57 52.10 10.26
C ALA A 48 1.34 51.14 11.19
N SER A 49 2.43 51.65 11.76
CA SER A 49 3.66 50.95 12.13
C SER A 49 4.24 51.48 13.46
N TYR A 50 4.78 50.57 14.31
CA TYR A 50 5.85 50.74 15.35
C TYR A 50 5.64 51.78 16.51
N PRO A 51 6.46 51.86 17.60
CA PRO A 51 7.73 51.15 17.94
C PRO A 51 7.99 50.70 19.42
N GLY A 52 9.11 49.96 19.62
CA GLY A 52 10.03 49.99 20.80
C GLY A 52 9.73 49.03 21.96
N GLY A 53 10.66 48.42 22.72
CA GLY A 53 12.13 48.43 22.77
C GLY A 53 12.62 47.80 24.10
N PHE A 54 13.83 47.23 24.09
CA PHE A 54 14.78 46.97 25.20
C PHE A 54 14.54 45.91 26.30
N GLY A 55 15.45 44.91 26.32
CA GLY A 55 16.44 44.77 27.41
C GLY A 55 16.24 43.63 28.43
N GLY A 56 17.25 42.76 28.58
CA GLY A 56 17.41 41.91 29.77
C GLY A 56 18.13 40.59 29.53
N GLN A 57 19.13 40.30 30.35
CA GLN A 57 20.23 39.35 30.14
C GLN A 57 20.25 38.30 31.26
N GLN A 58 20.95 37.17 31.02
CA GLN A 58 21.44 36.17 32.00
C GLN A 58 20.34 35.27 32.62
N GLY A 59 20.51 33.98 32.86
CA GLY A 59 21.66 33.08 32.94
C GLY A 59 21.26 31.97 33.92
N GLY A 60 21.73 30.73 33.75
CA GLY A 60 21.58 29.72 34.82
C GLY A 60 21.34 28.29 34.36
N ARG A 61 22.39 27.49 34.49
CA ARG A 61 22.44 26.02 34.43
C ARG A 61 21.50 25.37 35.46
N ALA A 62 21.00 24.16 35.17
CA ALA A 62 21.44 22.93 35.86
C ALA A 62 20.61 21.68 35.47
N ARG A 63 21.35 20.59 35.25
CA ARG A 63 20.92 19.18 35.29
C ARG A 63 20.30 18.82 36.65
N PRO A 64 19.62 17.67 36.72
CA PRO A 64 19.90 16.73 37.79
C PRO A 64 20.39 15.39 37.23
N THR A 65 21.58 15.00 37.69
CA THR A 65 21.97 13.59 37.82
C THR A 65 21.66 13.12 39.22
N GLY A 66 21.12 11.91 39.34
CA GLY A 66 21.00 11.19 40.60
C GLY A 66 20.92 9.69 40.32
N SER A 67 22.07 9.02 40.38
CA SER A 67 22.24 7.57 40.43
C SER A 67 22.48 7.18 41.88
N TYR A 68 21.82 6.13 42.38
CA TYR A 68 22.31 5.31 43.48
C TYR A 68 21.83 3.86 43.34
N GLY A 69 22.79 2.93 43.35
CA GLY A 69 22.76 1.78 44.27
C GLY A 69 22.25 0.45 43.73
N ALA A 70 23.18 -0.37 43.25
CA ALA A 70 23.04 -1.82 43.11
C ALA A 70 23.15 -2.55 44.46
N ALA A 71 22.53 -3.73 44.60
CA ALA A 71 23.16 -4.99 45.08
C ALA A 71 22.16 -6.15 45.31
N GLY A 72 22.57 -7.36 44.89
CA GLY A 72 22.30 -8.62 45.61
C GLY A 72 21.09 -9.44 45.16
N SER A 73 21.23 -10.34 44.17
CA SER A 73 21.53 -11.77 44.32
C SER A 73 20.31 -12.68 44.60
N ARG A 74 20.02 -13.62 43.69
CA ARG A 74 20.20 -15.08 43.90
C ARG A 74 19.70 -15.91 42.72
N GLN A 75 20.47 -16.95 42.45
CA GLN A 75 20.28 -18.03 41.48
C GLN A 75 19.01 -18.84 41.76
N SER A 76 18.42 -19.44 40.71
CA SER A 76 18.20 -20.88 40.72
C SER A 76 18.17 -21.43 39.31
N SER A 77 19.04 -22.41 39.09
CA SER A 77 19.15 -23.26 37.91
C SER A 77 18.00 -24.26 37.90
N GLY A 78 17.49 -24.57 36.71
CA GLY A 78 16.51 -25.64 36.49
C GLY A 78 16.63 -26.19 35.08
N ALA A 79 17.73 -26.87 34.79
CA ALA A 79 17.85 -27.73 33.63
C ALA A 79 17.18 -29.07 33.93
N VAL A 80 16.24 -29.50 33.09
CA VAL A 80 15.84 -30.90 32.97
C VAL A 80 16.13 -31.35 31.55
N ALA A 81 17.24 -32.06 31.40
CA ALA A 81 17.51 -32.92 30.28
C ALA A 81 16.85 -34.28 30.54
N SER A 82 16.22 -34.85 29.53
CA SER A 82 16.02 -36.30 29.42
C SER A 82 16.08 -36.68 27.95
N SER A 83 17.26 -37.17 27.56
CA SER A 83 17.47 -38.27 26.61
C SER A 83 16.61 -39.47 27.06
N ILE A 84 16.18 -40.49 26.30
CA ILE A 84 16.76 -41.39 25.28
C ILE A 84 15.46 -42.11 24.74
N ILE A 85 15.25 -42.53 23.49
CA ILE A 85 15.77 -43.73 22.79
C ILE A 85 15.25 -43.67 21.35
N ALA A 86 16.15 -43.81 20.38
CA ALA A 86 15.83 -44.22 19.02
C ALA A 86 16.11 -45.71 18.88
N THR A 87 15.21 -46.45 18.22
CA THR A 87 15.56 -47.59 17.35
C THR A 87 14.51 -47.78 16.24
N PRO A 88 14.88 -48.37 15.09
CA PRO A 88 14.13 -48.31 13.83
C PRO A 88 13.46 -49.66 13.47
N ILE A 89 13.03 -49.77 12.20
CA ILE A 89 12.58 -50.97 11.45
C ILE A 89 11.04 -51.16 11.55
N ALA A 90 10.22 -51.25 10.50
CA ALA A 90 10.42 -51.87 9.19
C ALA A 90 9.62 -51.18 8.07
N SER A 91 10.20 -51.23 6.87
CA SER A 91 9.51 -51.06 5.59
C SER A 91 8.40 -52.10 5.41
N SER A 92 7.28 -51.71 4.81
CA SER A 92 6.41 -52.63 4.08
C SER A 92 5.84 -51.88 2.88
N ALA A 93 6.37 -52.23 1.70
CA ALA A 93 5.87 -51.78 0.41
C ALA A 93 4.64 -52.60 0.02
N ALA A 94 3.61 -51.86 -0.38
CA ALA A 94 2.58 -52.12 -1.40
C ALA A 94 2.07 -53.55 -1.63
N THR A 95 0.74 -53.71 -1.57
CA THR A 95 0.01 -54.28 -2.72
C THR A 95 -1.39 -53.67 -2.82
N SER A 96 -1.77 -53.51 -4.08
CA SER A 96 -2.91 -52.83 -4.71
C SER A 96 -4.30 -53.34 -4.37
N ILE A 97 -5.28 -52.42 -4.35
CA ILE A 97 -6.62 -52.68 -4.91
C ILE A 97 -7.07 -51.42 -5.66
N ALA A 98 -6.96 -51.46 -6.99
CA ALA A 98 -7.69 -50.55 -7.86
C ALA A 98 -9.16 -50.94 -7.84
N SER A 99 -10.03 -50.03 -7.39
CA SER A 99 -11.48 -50.15 -7.58
C SER A 99 -11.93 -49.09 -8.56
N SER A 100 -12.00 -49.46 -9.84
CA SER A 100 -12.67 -48.69 -10.88
C SER A 100 -14.16 -48.97 -10.80
N ALA A 101 -14.88 -48.18 -10.00
CA ALA A 101 -16.34 -48.11 -10.10
C ALA A 101 -16.70 -47.08 -11.18
N ALA A 102 -17.11 -47.58 -12.34
CA ALA A 102 -17.71 -46.78 -13.39
C ALA A 102 -19.09 -46.29 -12.93
N ILE A 103 -19.26 -44.98 -12.80
CA ILE A 103 -20.57 -44.33 -12.71
C ILE A 103 -20.71 -43.45 -13.94
N ASN A 104 -21.58 -43.89 -14.85
CA ASN A 104 -22.05 -43.09 -15.98
C ASN A 104 -22.86 -41.92 -15.45
N ILE A 105 -22.35 -40.69 -15.59
CA ILE A 105 -23.16 -39.49 -15.45
C ILE A 105 -23.29 -38.87 -16.85
N ALA A 106 -24.54 -38.79 -17.27
CA ALA A 106 -24.98 -38.32 -18.57
C ALA A 106 -24.46 -36.91 -18.88
N SER A 107 -24.22 -36.67 -20.17
CA SER A 107 -23.87 -35.38 -20.76
C SER A 107 -24.92 -34.31 -20.42
N SER A 108 -24.64 -33.49 -19.41
CA SER A 108 -25.33 -32.23 -19.18
C SER A 108 -24.66 -31.14 -20.01
N SER A 109 -25.43 -30.59 -20.94
CA SER A 109 -25.12 -29.41 -21.74
C SER A 109 -24.46 -28.31 -20.90
N THR A 110 -23.22 -27.97 -21.22
CA THR A 110 -22.55 -26.78 -20.71
C THR A 110 -23.25 -25.55 -21.27
N THR A 111 -24.15 -24.96 -20.49
CA THR A 111 -24.49 -23.55 -20.62
C THR A 111 -23.22 -22.76 -20.36
N SER A 112 -22.68 -22.14 -21.41
CA SER A 112 -21.58 -21.19 -21.32
C SER A 112 -21.94 -20.12 -20.28
N ALA A 113 -21.32 -20.21 -19.10
CA ALA A 113 -21.29 -19.09 -18.19
C ALA A 113 -20.48 -17.99 -18.89
N SER A 114 -21.17 -16.93 -19.28
CA SER A 114 -20.54 -15.70 -19.77
C SER A 114 -19.66 -15.15 -18.64
N THR A 115 -18.34 -15.29 -18.79
CA THR A 115 -17.38 -14.46 -18.07
C THR A 115 -17.81 -13.01 -18.29
N PRO A 116 -17.98 -12.19 -17.23
CA PRO A 116 -18.15 -10.75 -17.44
C PRO A 116 -16.92 -10.30 -18.22
N ALA A 117 -17.14 -9.70 -19.39
CA ALA A 117 -16.06 -9.13 -20.17
C ALA A 117 -15.39 -8.07 -19.29
N ALA A 118 -14.12 -8.30 -18.94
CA ALA A 118 -13.26 -7.26 -18.41
C ALA A 118 -13.33 -6.10 -19.42
N THR A 119 -13.90 -4.98 -18.99
CA THR A 119 -13.89 -3.75 -19.78
C THR A 119 -12.46 -3.27 -19.82
N ALA A 120 -11.74 -3.58 -20.89
CA ALA A 120 -10.49 -2.90 -21.21
C ALA A 120 -10.83 -1.41 -21.38
N HIS A 121 -10.36 -0.58 -20.44
CA HIS A 121 -10.53 0.86 -20.52
C HIS A 121 -9.62 1.39 -21.64
N ALA A 122 -10.14 2.29 -22.46
CA ALA A 122 -9.49 2.67 -23.73
C ALA A 122 -8.30 3.63 -23.57
N ASP A 123 -7.91 3.98 -22.35
CA ASP A 123 -6.82 4.92 -22.05
C ASP A 123 -6.10 4.46 -20.77
N ASP A 124 -5.31 3.38 -20.84
CA ASP A 124 -4.44 2.98 -19.73
C ASP A 124 -3.43 4.11 -19.45
N GLU A 125 -3.40 4.59 -18.21
CA GLU A 125 -2.49 5.65 -17.77
C GLU A 125 -1.15 5.04 -17.33
N TYR A 126 -0.10 5.25 -18.12
CA TYR A 126 1.23 4.73 -17.80
C TYR A 126 2.02 5.68 -16.92
N ASN A 127 2.69 5.13 -15.92
CA ASN A 127 3.62 5.86 -15.08
C ASN A 127 4.73 4.95 -14.54
N VAL A 128 5.67 5.48 -13.75
CA VAL A 128 6.87 4.73 -13.35
C VAL A 128 6.71 3.93 -12.06
N SER A 129 5.61 4.09 -11.31
CA SER A 129 5.52 3.55 -9.95
C SER A 129 4.20 2.85 -9.61
N TRP A 130 3.05 3.30 -10.11
CA TRP A 130 1.74 2.81 -9.69
C TRP A 130 1.05 1.99 -10.78
N ALA A 131 0.50 0.83 -10.41
CA ALA A 131 -0.41 0.04 -11.22
C ALA A 131 -1.67 -0.30 -10.43
N GLY A 132 -2.85 -0.22 -11.06
CA GLY A 132 -4.10 -0.52 -10.39
C GLY A 132 -5.25 0.38 -10.84
N ALA A 133 -6.11 0.75 -9.89
CA ALA A 133 -7.33 1.50 -10.17
C ALA A 133 -7.51 2.66 -9.17
N VAL A 134 -7.87 3.82 -9.70
CA VAL A 134 -8.17 5.04 -8.94
C VAL A 134 -9.58 5.53 -9.29
N LEU A 135 -10.47 5.54 -8.30
CA LEU A 135 -11.75 6.24 -8.41
C LEU A 135 -11.53 7.73 -8.21
N ASP A 136 -11.65 8.50 -9.28
CA ASP A 136 -11.65 9.96 -9.27
C ASP A 136 -12.63 10.49 -10.33
N ASP A 137 -13.57 11.34 -9.90
CA ASP A 137 -14.59 11.96 -10.75
C ASP A 137 -14.43 13.49 -10.83
N GLY A 138 -13.22 13.99 -10.61
CA GLY A 138 -12.90 15.41 -10.58
C GLY A 138 -13.41 16.10 -9.31
N GLY A 139 -13.44 15.36 -8.19
CA GLY A 139 -13.87 15.84 -6.88
C GLY A 139 -15.39 16.05 -6.71
N SER A 140 -16.21 15.44 -7.56
CA SER A 140 -17.67 15.46 -7.42
C SER A 140 -18.15 14.55 -6.30
N THR A 141 -17.43 13.45 -6.07
CA THR A 141 -17.64 12.52 -4.96
C THR A 141 -16.57 12.71 -3.90
N ILE A 142 -16.98 12.65 -2.63
CA ILE A 142 -16.07 12.59 -1.49
C ILE A 142 -16.07 11.15 -0.97
N TYR A 143 -14.94 10.49 -1.06
CA TYR A 143 -14.69 9.18 -0.46
C TYR A 143 -14.20 9.37 0.97
N THR A 144 -14.73 8.58 1.91
CA THR A 144 -14.40 8.61 3.34
C THR A 144 -13.82 7.29 3.84
N GLY A 145 -13.75 6.29 2.96
CA GLY A 145 -13.16 5.00 3.28
C GLY A 145 -12.87 4.18 2.03
N VAL A 146 -11.95 3.25 2.14
CA VAL A 146 -11.61 2.25 1.13
C VAL A 146 -11.41 0.90 1.82
N TYR A 147 -11.91 -0.15 1.18
CA TYR A 147 -11.83 -1.51 1.67
C TYR A 147 -11.38 -2.46 0.57
N THR A 148 -10.61 -3.48 0.96
CA THR A 148 -10.26 -4.60 0.10
C THR A 148 -9.84 -5.81 0.91
N GLU A 149 -9.78 -6.95 0.24
CA GLU A 149 -9.00 -8.11 0.63
C GLU A 149 -8.03 -8.51 -0.48
N PHE A 150 -6.80 -8.89 -0.14
CA PHE A 150 -5.83 -9.43 -1.11
C PHE A 150 -4.99 -10.53 -0.49
N VAL A 151 -4.43 -11.39 -1.35
CA VAL A 151 -3.47 -12.42 -0.94
C VAL A 151 -2.06 -11.84 -1.05
N VAL A 152 -1.26 -11.92 0.01
CA VAL A 152 0.15 -11.48 -0.01
C VAL A 152 0.90 -12.27 -1.08
N PRO A 153 1.49 -11.60 -2.09
CA PRO A 153 2.15 -12.29 -3.20
C PRO A 153 3.44 -12.98 -2.74
N ILE A 154 3.95 -13.89 -3.58
CA ILE A 154 5.30 -14.43 -3.44
C ILE A 154 6.18 -13.69 -4.44
N PRO A 155 7.01 -12.72 -4.01
CA PRO A 155 7.85 -11.97 -4.93
C PRO A 155 8.94 -12.87 -5.49
N LYS A 156 9.22 -12.71 -6.78
CA LYS A 156 10.31 -13.36 -7.50
C LYS A 156 11.19 -12.32 -8.14
N LYS A 157 12.44 -12.69 -8.38
CA LYS A 157 13.33 -11.89 -9.21
C LYS A 157 12.72 -11.77 -10.62
N PRO A 158 12.61 -10.55 -11.15
CA PRO A 158 12.03 -10.33 -12.45
C PRO A 158 12.99 -10.80 -13.55
N THR A 159 12.43 -10.96 -14.75
CA THR A 159 13.17 -11.23 -15.99
C THR A 159 13.21 -10.02 -16.93
N ARG A 160 12.54 -8.93 -16.54
CA ARG A 160 12.36 -7.66 -17.27
C ARG A 160 12.42 -6.49 -16.26
N GLY A 161 12.52 -5.24 -16.72
CA GLY A 161 12.80 -4.12 -15.82
C GLY A 161 14.16 -4.24 -15.13
N GLU A 162 14.23 -3.93 -13.84
CA GLU A 162 15.45 -3.79 -13.04
C GLU A 162 16.05 -5.15 -12.61
N THR A 163 16.37 -6.01 -13.56
CA THR A 163 16.88 -7.39 -13.32
C THR A 163 18.24 -7.46 -12.60
N SER A 164 18.95 -6.34 -12.46
CA SER A 164 20.25 -6.25 -11.78
C SER A 164 20.18 -5.61 -10.39
N ALA A 165 18.98 -5.38 -9.85
CA ALA A 165 18.80 -4.83 -8.51
C ALA A 165 19.38 -5.75 -7.41
N GLU A 166 19.61 -5.20 -6.22
CA GLU A 166 20.09 -5.97 -5.06
C GLU A 166 18.92 -6.57 -4.27
N ILE A 167 17.78 -5.87 -4.30
CA ILE A 167 16.51 -6.27 -3.73
C ILE A 167 15.41 -5.96 -4.74
N TRP A 168 14.44 -6.87 -4.84
CA TRP A 168 13.21 -6.61 -5.59
C TRP A 168 12.04 -6.54 -4.64
N THR A 169 11.24 -5.49 -4.79
CA THR A 169 10.13 -5.17 -3.88
C THR A 169 8.86 -4.95 -4.67
N VAL A 170 7.73 -5.10 -4.01
CA VAL A 170 6.44 -4.59 -4.48
C VAL A 170 5.60 -4.26 -3.25
N SER A 171 4.79 -3.22 -3.34
CA SER A 171 3.81 -2.90 -2.31
C SER A 171 2.38 -3.16 -2.81
N SER A 172 1.55 -3.81 -1.99
CA SER A 172 0.11 -3.96 -2.22
C SER A 172 -0.64 -3.10 -1.21
N TRP A 173 -1.34 -2.05 -1.66
CA TRP A 173 -1.97 -1.10 -0.74
C TRP A 173 -3.28 -0.50 -1.25
N VAL A 174 -4.01 0.12 -0.32
CA VAL A 174 -5.19 0.96 -0.61
C VAL A 174 -5.03 2.33 0.01
N GLY A 175 -5.59 3.35 -0.64
CA GLY A 175 -5.39 4.74 -0.27
C GLY A 175 -6.60 5.63 -0.50
N ILE A 176 -6.55 6.80 0.12
CA ILE A 176 -7.42 7.95 -0.13
C ILE A 176 -6.53 9.15 -0.42
N ASP A 177 -6.88 9.88 -1.49
CA ASP A 177 -6.13 11.00 -2.09
C ASP A 177 -4.79 10.58 -2.71
N GLY A 178 -3.77 11.44 -2.74
CA GLY A 178 -2.48 11.15 -3.42
C GLY A 178 -2.50 11.21 -4.95
N TYR A 179 -3.58 10.77 -5.60
CA TYR A 179 -3.82 10.97 -7.02
C TYR A 179 -4.19 12.44 -7.33
N GLU A 180 -3.61 13.00 -8.40
CA GLU A 180 -3.75 14.42 -8.78
C GLU A 180 -3.59 15.41 -7.60
N GLN A 181 -2.60 15.14 -6.73
CA GLN A 181 -2.36 15.90 -5.51
C GLN A 181 -2.23 17.41 -5.75
N SER A 182 -2.81 18.21 -4.84
CA SER A 182 -2.72 19.67 -4.87
C SER A 182 -2.12 20.21 -3.58
N SER A 183 -1.77 21.51 -3.55
CA SER A 183 -1.31 22.15 -2.31
C SER A 183 -2.40 22.21 -1.23
N GLU A 184 -3.68 22.12 -1.62
CA GLU A 184 -4.81 22.10 -0.70
C GLU A 184 -5.11 20.68 -0.21
N CYS A 185 -4.89 19.68 -1.05
CA CYS A 185 -5.12 18.26 -0.78
C CYS A 185 -3.78 17.54 -0.78
N ALA A 186 -2.95 17.82 0.24
CA ALA A 186 -1.55 17.40 0.27
C ALA A 186 -1.31 16.06 0.97
N GLY A 187 -2.33 15.52 1.65
CA GLY A 187 -2.26 14.23 2.32
C GLY A 187 -2.55 13.07 1.37
N LEU A 188 -1.98 11.91 1.70
CA LEU A 188 -2.41 10.60 1.20
C LEU A 188 -2.45 9.65 2.40
N TRP A 189 -3.63 9.10 2.69
CA TRP A 189 -3.83 8.17 3.80
C TRP A 189 -3.96 6.76 3.26
N GLN A 190 -3.00 5.89 3.61
CA GLN A 190 -2.81 4.62 2.94
C GLN A 190 -2.25 3.53 3.86
N ALA A 191 -2.48 2.27 3.48
CA ALA A 191 -1.95 1.13 4.19
C ALA A 191 -1.88 -0.12 3.30
N GLY A 192 -0.89 -0.97 3.58
CA GLY A 192 -0.64 -2.13 2.74
C GLY A 192 0.39 -3.09 3.30
N VAL A 193 0.90 -3.94 2.40
CA VAL A 193 1.96 -4.90 2.67
C VAL A 193 3.04 -4.77 1.61
N ASP A 194 4.27 -4.59 2.06
CA ASP A 194 5.46 -4.73 1.22
C ASP A 194 5.87 -6.20 1.16
N ALA A 195 6.22 -6.67 -0.03
CA ALA A 195 6.78 -7.99 -0.26
C ALA A 195 8.11 -7.85 -1.00
N SER A 196 9.17 -8.42 -0.46
CA SER A 196 10.52 -8.31 -1.03
C SER A 196 11.22 -9.65 -1.19
N ILE A 197 12.14 -9.71 -2.15
CA ILE A 197 13.10 -10.79 -2.33
C ILE A 197 14.50 -10.20 -2.54
N ASP A 198 15.48 -10.63 -1.74
CA ASP A 198 16.87 -10.18 -1.92
C ASP A 198 17.63 -11.00 -2.98
N SER A 199 18.83 -10.54 -3.33
CA SER A 199 19.75 -11.24 -4.24
C SER A 199 20.11 -12.67 -3.81
N SER A 200 19.99 -13.04 -2.53
CA SER A 200 20.17 -14.41 -2.05
C SER A 200 18.92 -15.28 -2.18
N GLY A 201 17.76 -14.67 -2.47
CA GLY A 201 16.46 -15.32 -2.56
C GLY A 201 15.68 -15.33 -1.23
N LYS A 202 16.11 -14.55 -0.24
CA LYS A 202 15.41 -14.44 1.04
C LYS A 202 14.20 -13.51 0.88
N LEU A 203 13.05 -13.98 1.37
CA LEU A 203 11.80 -13.23 1.36
C LEU A 203 11.64 -12.41 2.65
N SER A 204 11.05 -11.21 2.54
CA SER A 204 10.59 -10.40 3.67
C SER A 204 9.24 -9.76 3.37
N TYR A 205 8.45 -9.54 4.41
CA TYR A 205 7.11 -8.97 4.33
C TYR A 205 6.88 -8.02 5.50
N ASP A 206 6.34 -6.85 5.23
CA ASP A 206 6.11 -5.82 6.22
C ASP A 206 4.73 -5.20 6.01
N ALA A 207 3.87 -5.28 7.02
CA ALA A 207 2.58 -4.60 7.02
C ALA A 207 2.76 -3.17 7.53
N TRP A 208 2.20 -2.19 6.84
CA TRP A 208 2.46 -0.78 7.11
C TRP A 208 1.23 0.11 6.91
N TYR A 209 1.31 1.32 7.47
CA TYR A 209 0.39 2.43 7.23
C TYR A 209 1.18 3.74 7.13
N GLU A 210 0.64 4.69 6.40
CA GLU A 210 1.28 5.98 6.17
C GLU A 210 0.23 7.07 5.97
N TRP A 211 0.50 8.23 6.56
CA TRP A 211 -0.14 9.49 6.18
C TRP A 211 0.91 10.35 5.49
N TYR A 212 1.08 10.20 4.19
CA TYR A 212 2.04 10.96 3.41
C TYR A 212 1.75 12.47 3.57
N PRO A 213 2.77 13.34 3.71
CA PRO A 213 4.22 13.09 3.55
C PRO A 213 4.96 12.66 4.82
N ALA A 214 4.27 12.28 5.90
CA ALA A 214 4.93 11.72 7.07
C ALA A 214 5.48 10.32 6.77
N ASN A 215 6.51 9.89 7.50
CA ASN A 215 7.13 8.58 7.29
C ASN A 215 6.15 7.42 7.47
N THR A 216 6.33 6.38 6.65
CA THR A 216 5.70 5.06 6.79
C THR A 216 5.98 4.43 8.17
N LEU A 217 4.95 3.85 8.77
CA LEU A 217 5.00 3.17 10.06
C LEU A 217 4.52 1.73 9.95
N GLY A 218 5.15 0.82 10.70
CA GLY A 218 4.80 -0.60 10.68
C GLY A 218 3.62 -0.95 11.60
N PHE A 219 2.86 -1.98 11.21
CA PHE A 219 1.95 -2.69 12.09
C PHE A 219 2.68 -3.75 12.91
N ALA A 220 2.19 -4.04 14.13
CA ALA A 220 2.57 -5.26 14.84
C ALA A 220 1.74 -6.47 14.36
N LEU A 221 1.55 -6.57 13.05
CA LEU A 221 0.80 -7.63 12.37
C LEU A 221 1.76 -8.51 11.58
N THR A 222 1.87 -9.78 11.95
CA THR A 222 2.68 -10.73 11.17
C THR A 222 1.94 -11.07 9.86
N VAL A 223 2.63 -10.89 8.75
CA VAL A 223 2.16 -11.22 7.41
C VAL A 223 3.19 -12.09 6.69
N THR A 224 2.72 -13.08 5.94
CA THR A 224 3.57 -13.96 5.15
C THR A 224 2.94 -14.24 3.79
N ALA A 225 3.72 -14.74 2.85
CA ALA A 225 3.23 -15.14 1.54
C ALA A 225 2.02 -16.08 1.61
N GLY A 226 0.99 -15.77 0.83
CA GLY A 226 -0.25 -16.56 0.78
C GLY A 226 -1.27 -16.20 1.87
N ASP A 227 -0.94 -15.34 2.83
CA ASP A 227 -1.93 -14.83 3.78
C ASP A 227 -2.97 -13.96 3.07
N THR A 228 -4.24 -14.07 3.48
CA THR A 228 -5.30 -13.14 3.04
C THR A 228 -5.36 -11.98 4.02
N ILE A 229 -5.13 -10.77 3.52
CA ILE A 229 -5.15 -9.53 4.29
C ILE A 229 -6.40 -8.74 3.92
N ALA A 230 -7.16 -8.30 4.92
CA ALA A 230 -8.18 -7.28 4.75
C ALA A 230 -7.66 -5.93 5.24
N VAL A 231 -7.89 -4.89 4.46
CA VAL A 231 -7.58 -3.50 4.84
C VAL A 231 -8.87 -2.73 4.82
N ASN A 232 -9.21 -2.11 5.96
CA ASN A 232 -10.32 -1.17 6.09
C ASN A 232 -9.79 0.19 6.53
N LEU A 233 -9.67 1.11 5.59
CA LEU A 233 -9.09 2.44 5.79
C LEU A 233 -10.19 3.49 5.69
N THR A 234 -10.25 4.40 6.66
CA THR A 234 -11.29 5.43 6.80
C THR A 234 -10.70 6.73 7.34
N TYR A 235 -11.42 7.84 7.20
CA TYR A 235 -11.13 9.06 7.96
C TYR A 235 -12.38 9.65 8.62
N SER A 236 -12.20 10.20 9.83
CA SER A 236 -13.24 10.88 10.62
C SER A 236 -13.27 12.38 10.36
N SER A 237 -12.12 12.94 9.96
CA SER A 237 -11.95 14.31 9.47
C SER A 237 -10.83 14.33 8.43
N PHE A 238 -10.69 15.43 7.69
CA PHE A 238 -9.62 15.59 6.71
C PHE A 238 -8.20 15.50 7.30
N THR A 239 -8.06 15.47 8.64
CA THR A 239 -6.79 15.41 9.36
C THR A 239 -6.73 14.26 10.37
N GLU A 240 -7.72 13.36 10.39
CA GLU A 240 -7.75 12.21 11.31
C GLU A 240 -8.30 10.96 10.62
N GLY A 241 -7.49 9.90 10.61
CA GLY A 241 -7.71 8.65 9.89
C GLY A 241 -7.70 7.46 10.83
N THR A 242 -8.42 6.40 10.47
CA THR A 242 -8.34 5.10 11.12
C THR A 242 -8.17 4.01 10.07
N VAL A 243 -7.24 3.10 10.33
CA VAL A 243 -7.03 1.89 9.53
C VAL A 243 -7.11 0.67 10.43
N THR A 244 -7.86 -0.33 10.01
CA THR A 244 -7.82 -1.69 10.56
C THR A 244 -7.29 -2.63 9.51
N MET A 245 -6.23 -3.36 9.85
CA MET A 245 -5.66 -4.40 9.01
C MET A 245 -5.82 -5.75 9.71
N GLU A 246 -6.41 -6.73 9.03
CA GLU A 246 -6.64 -8.08 9.52
C GLU A 246 -5.92 -9.08 8.63
N ASN A 247 -5.08 -9.92 9.23
CA ASN A 247 -4.61 -11.14 8.59
C ASN A 247 -5.67 -12.23 8.81
N LYS A 248 -6.60 -12.37 7.86
CA LYS A 248 -7.72 -13.32 7.90
C LYS A 248 -7.27 -14.77 7.99
N SER A 249 -6.09 -15.10 7.47
CA SER A 249 -5.51 -16.44 7.58
C SER A 249 -5.15 -16.81 9.02
N THR A 250 -4.81 -15.83 9.85
CA THR A 250 -4.43 -16.03 11.27
C THR A 250 -5.50 -15.57 12.26
N GLY A 251 -6.49 -14.81 11.81
CA GLY A 251 -7.52 -14.17 12.64
C GLY A 251 -6.98 -13.03 13.53
N LYS A 252 -5.78 -12.51 13.25
CA LYS A 252 -5.18 -11.38 13.98
C LYS A 252 -5.47 -10.08 13.26
N SER A 253 -5.73 -9.02 14.03
CA SER A 253 -5.96 -7.68 13.50
C SER A 253 -5.24 -6.62 14.34
N GLU A 254 -4.84 -5.54 13.70
CA GLU A 254 -4.37 -4.32 14.34
C GLU A 254 -5.17 -3.13 13.83
N THR A 255 -5.42 -2.15 14.71
CA THR A 255 -6.07 -0.87 14.35
C THR A 255 -5.17 0.29 14.76
N LYS A 256 -5.03 1.28 13.89
CA LYS A 256 -4.34 2.54 14.16
C LYS A 256 -5.25 3.71 13.86
N THR A 257 -5.20 4.72 14.71
CA THR A 257 -5.80 6.03 14.48
C THR A 257 -4.68 7.05 14.46
N VAL A 258 -4.65 7.88 13.42
CA VAL A 258 -3.56 8.81 13.12
C VAL A 258 -4.14 10.20 12.89
N THR A 259 -3.43 11.22 13.34
CA THR A 259 -3.71 12.62 12.99
C THR A 259 -2.58 13.21 12.18
N SER A 260 -2.89 14.16 11.30
CA SER A 260 -1.91 14.82 10.43
C SER A 260 -2.22 16.30 10.25
N THR A 261 -1.21 17.09 9.89
CA THR A 261 -1.38 18.49 9.44
C THR A 261 -1.58 18.61 7.94
N ASP A 262 -1.22 17.58 7.18
CA ASP A 262 -1.36 17.52 5.72
C ASP A 262 -2.73 16.94 5.40
N GLN A 263 -3.68 17.81 5.06
CA GLN A 263 -5.08 17.41 4.98
C GLN A 263 -5.38 16.57 3.73
N LEU A 264 -6.28 15.62 3.90
CA LEU A 264 -7.03 14.95 2.85
C LEU A 264 -8.11 15.87 2.27
N CYS A 265 -8.61 15.51 1.11
CA CYS A 265 -9.83 16.03 0.50
C CYS A 265 -10.86 14.94 0.20
N GLY A 266 -10.46 13.67 0.19
CA GLY A 266 -11.29 12.52 -0.15
C GLY A 266 -11.72 12.50 -1.61
N GLN A 267 -10.94 13.06 -2.52
CA GLN A 267 -11.25 13.18 -3.95
C GLN A 267 -10.90 11.91 -4.73
N ALA A 268 -9.97 11.10 -4.21
CA ALA A 268 -9.60 9.82 -4.80
C ALA A 268 -9.69 8.67 -3.79
N ALA A 269 -10.00 7.47 -4.29
CA ALA A 269 -9.87 6.21 -3.55
C ALA A 269 -9.29 5.13 -4.48
N GLU A 270 -8.31 4.37 -3.99
CA GLU A 270 -7.46 3.58 -4.88
C GLU A 270 -6.99 2.23 -4.32
N TRP A 271 -6.65 1.33 -5.23
CA TRP A 271 -6.10 -0.02 -4.99
C TRP A 271 -4.90 -0.22 -5.90
N ILE A 272 -3.70 -0.25 -5.31
CA ILE A 272 -2.45 -0.06 -6.05
C ILE A 272 -1.44 -1.16 -5.72
N MET A 273 -0.80 -1.64 -6.79
CA MET A 273 0.50 -2.29 -6.74
C MET A 273 1.56 -1.23 -7.06
N GLU A 274 2.52 -1.03 -6.17
CA GLU A 274 3.54 0.00 -6.31
C GLU A 274 4.95 -0.58 -6.48
N ASP A 275 5.68 0.00 -7.43
CA ASP A 275 7.12 -0.14 -7.60
C ASP A 275 7.87 0.89 -6.74
N LEU A 276 8.60 0.37 -5.76
CA LEU A 276 9.44 1.17 -4.85
C LEU A 276 10.85 1.41 -5.42
N SER A 277 11.13 1.04 -6.68
CA SER A 277 12.42 1.30 -7.34
C SER A 277 12.78 2.79 -7.40
N ILE A 278 11.75 3.64 -7.39
CA ILE A 278 11.89 5.10 -7.33
C ILE A 278 12.59 5.58 -6.05
N ASP A 279 12.60 4.77 -4.99
CA ASP A 279 13.20 5.11 -3.70
C ASP A 279 14.70 4.83 -3.63
N GLY A 280 15.27 4.11 -4.62
CA GLY A 280 16.69 3.79 -4.60
C GLY A 280 17.18 3.02 -5.80
N SER A 281 18.39 3.34 -6.25
CA SER A 281 19.01 2.73 -7.43
C SER A 281 19.34 1.23 -7.30
N THR A 282 19.16 0.64 -6.12
CA THR A 282 19.41 -0.78 -5.84
C THR A 282 18.12 -1.58 -5.63
N ILE A 283 16.96 -0.91 -5.75
CA ILE A 283 15.63 -1.50 -5.63
C ILE A 283 15.06 -1.68 -7.05
N GLY A 284 14.38 -2.79 -7.29
CA GLY A 284 13.66 -3.04 -8.54
C GLY A 284 12.27 -3.60 -8.27
N LEU A 285 11.37 -3.53 -9.26
CA LEU A 285 10.06 -4.15 -9.14
C LEU A 285 10.19 -5.68 -9.10
N ALA A 286 9.62 -6.31 -8.07
CA ALA A 286 9.52 -7.77 -8.01
C ALA A 286 8.50 -8.29 -9.02
N ASN A 287 8.79 -9.44 -9.61
CA ASN A 287 7.75 -10.21 -10.28
C ASN A 287 6.88 -10.88 -9.21
N TYR A 288 5.73 -10.30 -8.95
CA TYR A 288 4.73 -10.79 -7.99
C TYR A 288 3.69 -11.71 -8.63
N GLY A 289 3.79 -11.96 -9.94
CA GLY A 289 2.79 -12.68 -10.72
C GLY A 289 1.51 -11.86 -10.88
N ASN A 290 0.51 -12.12 -10.04
CA ASN A 290 -0.79 -11.49 -10.12
C ASN A 290 -1.36 -11.26 -8.72
N VAL A 291 -1.82 -10.04 -8.44
CA VAL A 291 -2.55 -9.70 -7.23
C VAL A 291 -3.97 -9.30 -7.60
N THR A 292 -4.93 -9.73 -6.78
CA THR A 292 -6.33 -9.32 -6.89
C THR A 292 -6.75 -8.69 -5.59
N PHE A 293 -7.09 -7.40 -5.66
CA PHE A 293 -7.84 -6.69 -4.64
C PHE A 293 -9.31 -7.09 -4.81
N SER A 294 -9.75 -8.05 -4.00
CA SER A 294 -11.12 -8.58 -3.97
C SER A 294 -11.97 -7.85 -2.94
N ASN A 295 -13.31 -7.95 -3.07
CA ASN A 295 -14.25 -7.20 -2.24
C ASN A 295 -13.95 -5.69 -2.22
N ALA A 296 -13.42 -5.15 -3.32
CA ALA A 296 -12.95 -3.79 -3.43
C ALA A 296 -14.14 -2.81 -3.46
N TYR A 297 -14.19 -1.89 -2.49
CA TYR A 297 -15.12 -0.77 -2.53
C TYR A 297 -14.58 0.47 -1.80
N ALA A 298 -14.96 1.65 -2.30
CA ALA A 298 -14.86 2.90 -1.58
C ALA A 298 -16.20 3.24 -0.91
N THR A 299 -16.14 3.92 0.24
CA THR A 299 -17.32 4.45 0.92
C THR A 299 -17.41 5.95 0.65
N THR A 300 -18.53 6.41 0.09
CA THR A 300 -18.77 7.85 -0.11
C THR A 300 -19.20 8.52 1.19
N LYS A 301 -19.14 9.85 1.24
CA LYS A 301 -19.61 10.66 2.36
C LYS A 301 -21.09 10.45 2.70
N GLU A 302 -21.90 10.06 1.71
CA GLU A 302 -23.31 9.68 1.89
C GLU A 302 -23.49 8.26 2.46
N GLY A 303 -22.40 7.53 2.70
CA GLY A 303 -22.38 6.17 3.22
C GLY A 303 -22.63 5.08 2.16
N LYS A 304 -22.55 5.42 0.87
CA LYS A 304 -22.70 4.44 -0.22
C LYS A 304 -21.39 3.68 -0.44
N LYS A 305 -21.48 2.38 -0.71
CA LYS A 305 -20.34 1.60 -1.19
C LYS A 305 -20.36 1.60 -2.72
N VAL A 306 -19.24 1.99 -3.32
CA VAL A 306 -19.02 1.98 -4.77
C VAL A 306 -17.77 1.17 -5.07
N GLY A 307 -17.86 0.23 -6.01
CA GLY A 307 -16.71 -0.55 -6.45
C GLY A 307 -15.87 0.16 -7.52
N PRO A 308 -14.81 -0.47 -8.03
CA PRO A 308 -13.82 0.17 -8.90
C PRO A 308 -14.27 0.34 -10.37
N THR A 309 -15.52 0.02 -10.71
CA THR A 309 -16.01 0.21 -12.08
C THR A 309 -15.99 1.69 -12.47
N GLY A 310 -15.35 1.99 -13.62
CA GLY A 310 -15.19 3.36 -14.09
C GLY A 310 -13.99 4.10 -13.50
N ALA A 311 -13.17 3.43 -12.69
CA ALA A 311 -11.89 3.96 -12.22
C ALA A 311 -10.93 4.26 -13.39
N ASN A 312 -10.03 5.21 -13.17
CA ASN A 312 -8.86 5.38 -14.00
C ASN A 312 -7.94 4.17 -13.77
N ILE A 313 -7.55 3.49 -14.85
CA ILE A 313 -6.65 2.34 -14.80
C ILE A 313 -5.22 2.83 -15.04
N MET A 314 -4.30 2.41 -14.17
CA MET A 314 -2.89 2.77 -14.24
C MET A 314 -2.03 1.52 -14.41
N ASP A 315 -0.93 1.64 -15.13
CA ASP A 315 0.08 0.59 -15.27
C ASP A 315 1.50 1.13 -15.21
N ILE A 316 2.42 0.30 -14.72
CA ILE A 316 3.83 0.63 -14.59
C ILE A 316 4.52 0.45 -15.95
N GLU A 317 5.15 1.54 -16.40
CA GLU A 317 6.02 1.63 -17.56
C GLU A 317 7.35 2.25 -17.13
N THR A 318 8.45 1.57 -17.44
CA THR A 318 9.79 2.09 -17.18
C THR A 318 10.07 3.35 -18.00
N THR A 319 11.11 4.10 -17.61
CA THR A 319 11.58 5.26 -18.39
C THR A 319 12.02 4.90 -19.82
N SER A 320 12.35 3.64 -20.10
CA SER A 320 12.68 3.12 -21.43
C SER A 320 11.47 2.63 -22.23
N LYS A 321 10.25 2.89 -21.74
CA LYS A 321 8.98 2.48 -22.38
C LYS A 321 8.74 0.98 -22.38
N GLU A 322 9.28 0.27 -21.38
CA GLU A 322 8.94 -1.12 -21.13
C GLU A 322 7.76 -1.19 -20.15
N ILE A 323 6.63 -1.75 -20.60
CA ILE A 323 5.47 -2.00 -19.76
C ILE A 323 5.75 -3.21 -18.87
N LEU A 324 5.55 -3.06 -17.56
CA LEU A 324 5.80 -4.08 -16.53
C LEU A 324 4.52 -4.59 -15.88
N THR A 325 3.38 -3.90 -16.02
CA THR A 325 2.10 -4.38 -15.48
C THR A 325 0.94 -4.28 -16.47
N SER A 326 -0.14 -5.00 -16.17
CA SER A 326 -1.44 -4.86 -16.82
C SER A 326 -2.55 -4.94 -15.77
N SER A 327 -3.40 -3.92 -15.74
CA SER A 327 -4.45 -3.75 -14.74
C SER A 327 -5.86 -3.88 -15.33
N SER A 328 -6.81 -4.39 -14.55
CA SER A 328 -8.22 -4.48 -14.95
C SER A 328 -9.16 -4.48 -13.74
N VAL A 329 -10.43 -4.14 -13.97
CA VAL A 329 -11.45 -4.05 -12.91
C VAL A 329 -12.70 -4.84 -13.23
N THR A 330 -13.39 -5.30 -12.17
CA THR A 330 -14.78 -5.75 -12.19
C THR A 330 -15.65 -4.79 -11.39
N GLU A 331 -16.89 -5.20 -11.05
CA GLU A 331 -17.74 -4.45 -10.12
C GLU A 331 -17.14 -4.34 -8.72
N ASP A 332 -16.33 -5.31 -8.30
CA ASP A 332 -15.89 -5.51 -6.91
C ASP A 332 -14.44 -5.99 -6.78
N SER A 333 -13.65 -5.90 -7.86
CA SER A 333 -12.25 -6.28 -7.82
C SER A 333 -11.35 -5.45 -8.74
N VAL A 334 -10.09 -5.35 -8.34
CA VAL A 334 -8.99 -4.83 -9.16
C VAL A 334 -7.96 -5.94 -9.30
N VAL A 335 -7.60 -6.29 -10.54
CA VAL A 335 -6.59 -7.30 -10.85
C VAL A 335 -5.40 -6.61 -11.46
N VAL A 336 -4.22 -6.82 -10.90
CA VAL A 336 -2.96 -6.26 -11.39
C VAL A 336 -1.97 -7.39 -11.60
N ALA A 337 -1.50 -7.54 -12.84
CA ALA A 337 -0.54 -8.57 -13.24
C ALA A 337 0.80 -7.96 -13.62
N TYR A 338 1.90 -8.61 -13.25
CA TYR A 338 3.23 -8.35 -13.80
C TYR A 338 3.36 -9.02 -15.19
N VAL A 339 3.93 -8.33 -16.20
CA VAL A 339 3.97 -8.77 -17.63
C VAL A 339 5.36 -8.82 -18.29
#